data_AF-A0A098ELY8-F1
#
_entry.id   AF-A0A098ELY8-F1
#
_cell.length_a   1.000
_cell.length_b   1.000
_cell.length_c   1.000
_cell.angle_alpha   90.00
_cell.angle_beta   90.00
_cell.angle_gamma   90.00
#
_symmetry.space_group_name_H-M   'P 1'
#
loop_
_entity.id
_entity.type
_entity.pdbx_description
1 polymer ?
#
loop_
_entity_poly.entity_id
_entity_poly.type
_entity_poly.pdbx_seq_one_letter_code
_entity_poly.pdbx_strand_id
1 'polypeptide(L)'
;MKKQALVFVLLLSGCQGSEEANSLSDPSTYDVTGIITETYSDKVLLELSQGLEENEKEMWLVVSEHTSISDFQKNKLEKQDLRIQEKAKANLEDSCVDTETRTCYAKELFVDKEG
;
A
#
# COMPACT_ATOMS: atom_id res chain seq x y z
N MET A 1 2.87 59.51 42.54
CA MET A 1 3.64 58.24 42.44
C MET A 1 3.10 57.44 41.26
N LYS A 2 4.01 56.70 40.61
CA LYS A 2 3.91 56.03 39.30
C LYS A 2 2.66 55.12 39.19
N LYS A 3 1.85 55.26 38.11
CA LYS A 3 1.77 54.37 36.92
C LYS A 3 1.79 52.89 37.33
N GLN A 4 0.80 52.04 37.01
CA GLN A 4 0.38 51.74 35.63
C GLN A 4 -1.07 51.26 35.54
N ALA A 5 -1.72 51.71 34.47
CA ALA A 5 -2.88 51.09 33.85
C ALA A 5 -2.42 49.92 32.95
N LEU A 6 -3.27 48.91 32.78
CA LEU A 6 -3.25 47.98 31.64
C LEU A 6 -4.72 47.64 31.37
N VAL A 7 -5.39 48.38 30.48
CA VAL A 7 -5.43 48.24 29.02
C VAL A 7 -6.02 46.89 28.60
N PHE A 8 -7.27 46.97 28.14
CA PHE A 8 -7.98 45.97 27.34
C PHE A 8 -7.33 45.82 25.97
N VAL A 9 -7.15 44.58 25.50
CA VAL A 9 -7.02 44.25 24.07
C VAL A 9 -7.81 42.97 23.78
N LEU A 10 -8.87 43.11 22.99
CA LEU A 10 -9.53 42.04 22.23
C LEU A 10 -8.69 41.76 20.98
N LEU A 11 -8.29 40.51 20.73
CA LEU A 11 -7.88 40.07 19.39
C LEU A 11 -8.41 38.66 19.09
N LEU A 12 -9.19 38.63 18.02
CA LEU A 12 -9.61 37.47 17.24
C LEU A 12 -8.41 36.88 16.51
N SER A 13 -8.01 35.65 16.87
CA SER A 13 -7.17 34.75 16.06
C SER A 13 -6.88 33.49 16.88
N GLY A 14 -7.14 32.27 16.46
CA GLY A 14 -7.82 31.70 15.31
C GLY A 14 -8.08 30.22 15.65
N CYS A 15 -9.10 29.62 15.04
CA CYS A 15 -9.14 28.16 14.97
C CYS A 15 -7.93 27.72 14.14
N GLN A 16 -6.90 27.23 14.81
CA GLN A 16 -5.80 26.55 14.13
C GLN A 16 -5.35 25.39 15.00
N GLY A 17 -6.30 24.51 15.31
CA GLY A 17 -6.03 23.11 15.58
C GLY A 17 -6.29 22.40 14.28
N SER A 18 -5.22 22.28 13.49
CA SER A 18 -5.11 21.59 12.22
C SER A 18 -6.20 20.53 12.02
N GLU A 19 -6.95 20.67 10.93
CA GLU A 19 -7.44 19.52 10.18
C GLU A 19 -6.21 18.76 9.69
N GLU A 20 -5.51 18.09 10.60
CA GLU A 20 -4.78 16.89 10.22
C GLU A 20 -5.90 15.95 9.86
N ALA A 21 -6.18 15.92 8.55
CA ALA A 21 -6.90 14.86 7.92
C ALA A 21 -6.37 13.57 8.56
N ASN A 22 -7.16 13.02 9.49
CA ASN A 22 -7.15 11.60 9.75
C ASN A 22 -7.46 11.02 8.37
N SER A 23 -6.40 10.81 7.58
CA SER A 23 -6.36 9.78 6.59
C SER A 23 -6.69 8.55 7.38
N LEU A 24 -8.00 8.25 7.43
CA LEU A 24 -8.53 6.93 7.62
C LEU A 24 -7.84 6.07 6.56
N SER A 25 -6.61 5.65 6.86
CA SER A 25 -6.08 4.41 6.36
C SER A 25 -7.03 3.37 6.93
N ASP A 26 -8.11 3.14 6.19
CA ASP A 26 -9.05 2.05 6.42
C ASP A 26 -8.20 0.78 6.49
N PRO A 27 -8.00 0.17 7.67
CA PRO A 27 -7.03 -0.91 7.83
C PRO A 27 -7.65 -2.26 7.40
N SER A 28 -8.62 -2.25 6.49
CA SER A 28 -9.37 -3.44 6.09
C SER A 28 -8.85 -4.10 4.80
N THR A 29 -7.70 -3.65 4.28
CA THR A 29 -7.07 -4.21 3.09
C THR A 29 -5.64 -4.64 3.40
N TYR A 30 -5.38 -5.94 3.36
CA TYR A 30 -4.04 -6.52 3.46
C TYR A 30 -3.24 -6.12 2.21
N ASP A 31 -2.70 -4.91 2.23
CA ASP A 31 -1.89 -4.38 1.14
C ASP A 31 -0.43 -4.78 1.36
N VAL A 32 0.16 -5.44 0.36
CA VAL A 32 1.60 -5.73 0.32
C VAL A 32 2.24 -4.94 -0.81
N THR A 33 3.51 -4.59 -0.64
CA THR A 33 4.32 -3.93 -1.67
C THR A 33 5.65 -4.63 -1.77
N GLY A 34 6.16 -4.79 -2.98
CA GLY A 34 7.41 -5.49 -3.22
C GLY A 34 7.93 -5.34 -4.64
N ILE A 35 9.01 -6.06 -4.94
CA ILE A 35 9.54 -6.21 -6.28
C ILE A 35 9.19 -7.61 -6.78
N ILE A 36 8.70 -7.72 -8.03
CA ILE A 36 8.47 -9.03 -8.65
C ILE A 36 9.84 -9.66 -8.92
N THR A 37 10.16 -10.76 -8.24
CA THR A 37 11.42 -11.48 -8.43
C THR A 37 11.27 -12.71 -9.31
N GLU A 38 10.07 -13.30 -9.36
CA GLU A 38 9.76 -14.46 -10.19
C GLU A 38 8.31 -14.40 -10.72
N THR A 39 8.10 -14.94 -11.92
CA THR A 39 6.77 -15.22 -12.46
C THR A 39 6.69 -16.70 -12.85
N TYR A 40 5.71 -17.42 -12.32
CA TYR A 40 5.55 -18.85 -12.56
C TYR A 40 4.08 -19.22 -12.70
N SER A 41 3.68 -19.67 -13.90
CA SER A 41 2.28 -20.03 -14.19
C SER A 41 1.34 -18.90 -13.74
N ASP A 42 0.49 -19.13 -12.74
CA ASP A 42 -0.51 -18.28 -12.08
C ASP A 42 -0.01 -17.57 -10.83
N LYS A 43 1.30 -17.57 -10.60
CA LYS A 43 1.89 -16.94 -9.43
C LYS A 43 2.97 -15.93 -9.79
N VAL A 44 3.10 -14.93 -8.94
CA VAL A 44 4.25 -14.02 -8.93
C VAL A 44 4.87 -14.02 -7.54
N LEU A 45 6.19 -14.11 -7.47
CA LEU A 45 6.92 -13.98 -6.21
C LEU A 45 7.23 -12.51 -6.01
N LEU A 46 6.82 -11.96 -4.86
CA LEU A 46 7.22 -10.64 -4.42
C LEU A 46 8.30 -10.75 -3.36
N GLU A 47 9.41 -10.04 -3.55
CA GLU A 47 10.27 -9.62 -2.45
C GLU A 47 9.63 -8.40 -1.77
N LEU A 48 9.18 -8.58 -0.54
CA LEU A 48 8.39 -7.60 0.20
C LEU A 48 9.27 -6.41 0.65
N SER A 49 8.82 -5.20 0.38
CA SER A 49 9.46 -3.97 0.89
C SER A 49 9.35 -3.83 2.40
N GLN A 50 8.29 -4.41 2.98
CA GLN A 50 8.07 -4.54 4.41
C GLN A 50 7.44 -5.91 4.67
N GLY A 51 8.07 -6.70 5.53
CA GLY A 51 7.51 -8.00 5.91
C GLY A 51 6.21 -7.85 6.71
N LEU A 52 5.27 -8.76 6.49
CA LEU A 52 4.05 -8.84 7.29
C LEU A 52 4.32 -9.45 8.68
N GLU A 53 5.34 -10.30 8.78
CA GLU A 53 5.85 -10.91 10.00
C GLU A 53 7.38 -10.75 10.09
N GLU A 54 7.97 -10.93 11.28
CA GLU A 54 9.41 -10.65 11.55
C GLU A 54 10.39 -11.33 10.56
N ASN A 55 9.98 -12.42 9.91
CA ASN A 55 10.82 -13.18 8.98
C ASN A 55 10.23 -13.34 7.58
N GLU A 56 9.08 -12.72 7.29
CA GLU A 56 8.43 -12.84 5.98
C GLU A 56 9.00 -11.79 5.03
N LYS A 57 9.98 -12.20 4.23
CA LYS A 57 10.63 -11.33 3.23
C LYS A 57 10.10 -11.52 1.82
N GLU A 58 9.47 -12.66 1.56
CA GLU A 58 8.96 -13.01 0.25
C GLU A 58 7.56 -13.61 0.39
N MET A 59 6.74 -13.41 -0.63
CA MET A 59 5.39 -13.95 -0.69
C MET A 59 5.03 -14.34 -2.13
N TRP A 60 4.44 -15.52 -2.30
CA TRP A 60 3.79 -15.88 -3.55
C TRP A 60 2.40 -15.25 -3.62
N LEU A 61 2.12 -14.55 -4.72
CA LEU A 61 0.79 -14.06 -5.03
C LEU A 61 0.18 -14.89 -6.16
N VAL A 62 -0.99 -15.46 -5.91
CA VAL A 62 -1.80 -16.07 -6.96
C VAL A 62 -2.54 -14.98 -7.72
N VAL A 63 -2.28 -14.91 -9.03
CA VAL A 63 -2.92 -14.02 -10.00
C VAL A 63 -3.89 -14.86 -10.83
N SER A 64 -5.13 -14.91 -10.36
CA SER A 64 -6.21 -15.69 -10.97
C SER A 64 -6.91 -14.91 -12.08
N GLU A 65 -7.92 -15.52 -12.72
CA GLU A 65 -8.80 -14.83 -13.68
C GLU A 65 -9.65 -13.73 -13.04
N HIS A 66 -9.81 -13.74 -11.71
CA HIS A 66 -10.56 -12.74 -10.96
C HIS A 66 -9.67 -11.61 -10.43
N THR A 67 -8.35 -11.75 -10.51
CA THR A 67 -7.40 -10.71 -10.09
C THR A 67 -7.44 -9.55 -11.09
N SER A 68 -7.77 -8.35 -10.61
CA SER A 68 -7.66 -7.12 -11.41
C SER A 68 -6.19 -6.69 -11.50
N ILE A 69 -5.65 -6.57 -12.70
CA ILE A 69 -4.26 -6.15 -12.93
C ILE A 69 -4.25 -4.81 -13.66
N SER A 70 -3.55 -3.82 -13.11
CA SER A 70 -3.37 -2.53 -13.76
C SER A 70 -2.00 -1.94 -13.45
N ASP A 71 -1.59 -0.93 -14.22
CA ASP A 71 -0.49 -0.08 -13.78
C ASP A 71 -0.94 0.90 -12.68
N PHE A 72 -0.01 1.70 -12.15
CA PHE A 72 -0.33 2.74 -11.16
C PHE A 72 -1.18 3.90 -11.73
N GLN A 73 -1.24 4.05 -13.05
CA GLN A 73 -2.13 5.01 -13.73
C GLN A 73 -3.54 4.42 -14.01
N LYS A 74 -3.79 3.18 -13.57
CA LYS A 74 -5.02 2.40 -13.76
C LYS A 74 -5.29 1.99 -15.21
N ASN A 75 -4.26 1.94 -16.05
CA ASN A 75 -4.37 1.25 -17.34
C ASN A 75 -4.42 -0.26 -17.08
N LYS A 76 -5.40 -0.93 -17.67
CA LYS A 76 -5.56 -2.37 -17.53
C LYS A 76 -4.35 -3.09 -18.13
N LEU A 77 -3.83 -4.07 -17.39
CA LEU A 77 -2.78 -4.96 -17.83
C LEU A 77 -3.29 -6.40 -17.89
N GLU A 78 -2.55 -7.24 -18.60
CA GLU A 78 -2.70 -8.67 -18.57
C GLU A 78 -1.54 -9.31 -17.82
N LYS A 79 -1.75 -10.55 -17.37
CA LYS A 79 -0.74 -11.31 -16.64
C LYS A 79 0.57 -11.48 -17.40
N GLN A 80 0.49 -11.56 -18.73
CA GLN A 80 1.67 -11.64 -19.61
C GLN A 80 2.46 -10.34 -19.69
N ASP A 81 1.92 -9.23 -19.19
CA ASP A 81 2.62 -7.95 -19.11
C ASP A 81 3.48 -7.86 -17.86
N LEU A 82 3.27 -8.70 -16.85
CA LEU A 82 4.07 -8.72 -15.63
C LEU A 82 5.52 -9.13 -15.94
N ARG A 83 6.47 -8.36 -15.42
CA ARG A 83 7.91 -8.62 -15.57
C ARG A 83 8.58 -8.64 -14.20
N ILE A 84 9.66 -9.39 -14.13
CA ILE A 84 10.57 -9.31 -12.98
C ILE A 84 11.18 -7.92 -12.89
N GLN A 85 11.65 -7.54 -11.70
CA GLN A 85 12.21 -6.22 -11.36
C GLN A 85 11.22 -5.06 -11.40
N GLU A 86 9.93 -5.32 -11.66
CA GLU A 86 8.89 -4.31 -11.53
C GLU A 86 8.45 -4.17 -10.07
N LYS A 87 8.23 -2.93 -9.63
CA LYS A 87 7.61 -2.68 -8.34
C LYS A 87 6.12 -3.00 -8.43
N ALA A 88 5.59 -3.71 -7.45
CA ALA A 88 4.20 -4.09 -7.39
C ALA A 88 3.60 -3.76 -6.02
N LYS A 89 2.33 -3.35 -6.03
CA LYS A 89 1.46 -3.28 -4.85
C LYS A 89 0.31 -4.25 -5.08
N ALA A 90 0.05 -5.16 -4.13
CA ALA A 90 -1.07 -6.07 -4.22
C ALA A 90 -2.03 -5.86 -3.06
N ASN A 91 -3.32 -5.90 -3.38
CA ASN A 91 -4.38 -6.05 -2.41
C ASN A 91 -4.72 -7.54 -2.29
N LEU A 92 -4.52 -8.12 -1.11
CA LEU A 92 -4.76 -9.55 -0.90
C LEU A 92 -6.24 -9.84 -0.60
N GLU A 93 -6.68 -11.01 -1.01
CA GLU A 93 -7.91 -11.62 -0.49
C GLU A 93 -7.68 -12.16 0.93
N ASP A 94 -8.75 -12.42 1.68
CA ASP A 94 -8.72 -13.09 3.00
C ASP A 94 -8.36 -14.58 2.91
N SER A 95 -7.63 -14.97 1.87
CA SER A 95 -7.24 -16.35 1.54
C SER A 95 -5.73 -16.41 1.35
N CYS A 96 -5.04 -16.94 2.35
CA CYS A 96 -3.62 -17.28 2.31
C CYS A 96 -3.42 -18.73 2.76
N VAL A 97 -2.40 -19.36 2.22
CA VAL A 97 -1.93 -20.69 2.59
C VAL A 97 -0.53 -20.55 3.17
N ASP A 98 -0.37 -20.97 4.41
CA ASP A 98 0.92 -21.02 5.07
C ASP A 98 1.75 -22.19 4.50
N THR A 99 2.60 -21.86 3.54
CA THR A 99 3.65 -22.71 2.96
C THR A 99 5.03 -22.23 3.42
N GLU A 100 6.13 -22.86 2.96
CA GLU A 100 7.50 -22.41 3.29
C GLU A 100 7.70 -20.92 2.95
N THR A 101 7.24 -20.51 1.76
CA THR A 101 6.97 -19.11 1.41
C THR A 101 5.47 -18.94 1.34
N ARG A 102 4.87 -18.10 2.19
CA ARG A 102 3.40 -17.90 2.24
C ARG A 102 2.85 -17.59 0.86
N THR A 103 1.71 -18.20 0.53
CA THR A 103 1.00 -17.96 -0.73
C THR A 103 -0.33 -17.30 -0.46
N CYS A 104 -0.57 -16.11 -1.00
CA CYS A 104 -1.84 -15.39 -0.86
C CYS A 104 -2.51 -15.17 -2.23
N TYR A 105 -3.84 -15.09 -2.25
CA TYR A 105 -4.58 -14.76 -3.46
C TYR A 105 -4.67 -13.23 -3.59
N ALA A 106 -4.38 -12.70 -4.78
CA ALA A 106 -4.47 -11.27 -5.03
C ALA A 106 -5.85 -10.92 -5.59
N LYS A 107 -6.51 -9.96 -4.94
CA LYS A 107 -7.72 -9.33 -5.47
C LYS A 107 -7.36 -8.30 -6.55
N GLU A 108 -6.36 -7.46 -6.25
CA GLU A 108 -5.85 -6.44 -7.17
C GLU A 108 -4.32 -6.47 -7.17
N LEU A 109 -3.73 -6.24 -8.33
CA LEU A 109 -2.29 -6.11 -8.52
C LEU A 109 -2.00 -4.85 -9.33
N PHE A 110 -1.31 -3.90 -8.71
CA PHE A 110 -0.86 -2.66 -9.31
C PHE A 110 0.63 -2.74 -9.58
N VAL A 111 1.06 -2.40 -10.79
CA VAL A 111 2.46 -2.54 -11.20
C VAL A 111 3.02 -1.20 -11.68
N ASP A 112 4.26 -0.92 -11.31
CA ASP A 112 4.99 0.20 -11.86
C ASP A 112 5.51 -0.14 -13.26
N LYS A 113 4.94 0.52 -14.27
CA LYS A 113 5.37 0.38 -15.67
C LYS A 113 6.35 1.48 -16.10
N GLU A 114 6.76 2.34 -15.17
CA GLU A 114 7.79 3.34 -15.45
C GLU A 114 9.19 2.69 -15.35
N GLY A 115 9.64 2.18 -16.50
CA GLY A 115 11.02 1.78 -16.77
C GLY A 115 11.59 2.54 -17.96
#